data_AF-A0A6G3XBV2-F1
#
_entry.id   AF-A0A6G3XBV2-F1
#
_cell.length_a   1.000
_cell.length_b   1.000
_cell.length_c   1.000
_cell.angle_alpha   90.00
_cell.angle_beta   90.00
_cell.angle_gamma   90.00
#
_symmetry.space_group_name_H-M   'P 1'
#
loop_
_entity.id
_entity.type
_entity.pdbx_description
1 polymer ?
#
loop_
_entity_poly.entity_id
_entity_poly.type
_entity_poly.pdbx_seq_one_letter_code
_entity_poly.pdbx_strand_id
1 'polypeptide(L)'
;GFLTLSGGERQRVLIARALAQQPRVLVLDEPTNHLDIAHQLEVLALVRDSGLTVLTALHDLNLAALHCDLVHVIDSGRIVASGA
;
A
#
# COMPACT_ATOMS: atom_id res chain seq x y z
N GLY A 1 11.57 -16.88 12.82
CA GLY A 1 10.20 -17.32 12.44
C GLY A 1 9.37 -16.11 12.07
N PHE A 2 8.20 -16.24 11.44
CA PHE A 2 7.40 -15.07 11.02
C PHE A 2 7.13 -14.06 12.17
N LEU A 3 7.02 -14.53 13.42
CA LEU A 3 6.84 -13.71 14.62
C LEU A 3 8.10 -12.96 15.09
N THR A 4 9.27 -13.30 14.56
CA THR A 4 10.55 -12.64 14.88
C THR A 4 10.96 -11.59 13.84
N LEU A 5 10.12 -11.38 12.82
CA LEU A 5 10.35 -10.39 11.77
C LEU A 5 10.03 -8.98 12.30
N SER A 6 10.77 -7.98 11.81
CA SER A 6 10.39 -6.57 11.99
C SER A 6 9.04 -6.29 11.32
N GLY A 7 8.41 -5.16 11.64
CA GLY A 7 7.18 -4.72 10.97
C GLY A 7 7.33 -4.69 9.45
N GLY A 8 8.43 -4.11 8.95
CA GLY A 8 8.71 -4.01 7.50
C GLY A 8 8.97 -5.35 6.84
N GLU A 9 9.71 -6.24 7.51
CA GLU A 9 9.94 -7.60 7.01
C GLU A 9 8.64 -8.40 6.95
N ARG A 10 7.82 -8.32 7.99
CA ARG A 10 6.50 -8.96 8.04
C ARG A 10 5.60 -8.45 6.92
N GLN A 11 5.60 -7.13 6.67
CA GLN A 11 4.83 -6.51 5.61
C GLN A 11 5.24 -7.03 4.22
N ARG A 12 6.55 -7.05 3.93
CA ARG A 12 7.08 -7.57 2.65
C ARG A 12 6.71 -9.04 2.44
N VAL A 13 6.78 -9.88 3.47
CA VAL A 13 6.35 -11.29 3.38
C VAL A 13 4.86 -11.41 3.07
N LEU A 14 4.02 -10.57 3.68
CA LEU A 14 2.57 -10.56 3.40
C LEU A 14 2.27 -10.14 1.96
N ILE A 15 2.94 -9.10 1.46
CA ILE A 15 2.81 -8.64 0.07
C ILE A 15 3.30 -9.72 -0.88
N ALA A 16 4.48 -10.30 -0.65
CA ALA A 16 5.01 -11.38 -1.47
C ALA A 16 4.06 -12.59 -1.51
N ARG A 17 3.45 -12.95 -0.38
CA ARG A 17 2.42 -13.99 -0.30
C ARG A 17 1.18 -13.65 -1.14
N ALA A 18 0.74 -12.39 -1.14
CA ALA A 18 -0.37 -11.95 -1.96
C ALA A 18 -0.01 -12.02 -3.46
N LEU A 19 1.18 -11.54 -3.84
CA LEU A 19 1.67 -11.58 -5.22
C LEU A 19 1.87 -13.00 -5.76
N ALA A 20 2.31 -13.94 -4.91
CA ALA A 20 2.51 -15.34 -5.28
C ALA A 20 1.22 -16.04 -5.75
N GLN A 21 0.04 -15.49 -5.40
CA GLN A 21 -1.26 -15.99 -5.87
C GLN A 21 -1.61 -15.51 -7.29
N GLN A 22 -0.74 -14.71 -7.92
CA GLN A 22 -0.95 -14.11 -9.24
C GLN A 22 -2.30 -13.37 -9.35
N PRO A 23 -2.62 -12.46 -8.41
CA PRO A 23 -3.88 -11.76 -8.43
C PRO A 23 -3.94 -10.79 -9.62
N ARG A 24 -5.15 -10.48 -10.08
CA ARG A 24 -5.37 -9.39 -11.06
C ARG A 24 -5.46 -8.01 -10.39
N VAL A 25 -5.89 -7.99 -9.12
CA VAL A 25 -6.07 -6.77 -8.33
C VAL A 25 -5.54 -7.03 -6.92
N LEU A 26 -4.77 -6.08 -6.40
CA LEU A 26 -4.26 -6.09 -5.03
C LEU A 26 -4.98 -5.02 -4.21
N VAL A 27 -5.61 -5.42 -3.11
CA VAL A 27 -6.25 -4.50 -2.16
C VAL A 27 -5.40 -4.44 -0.89
N LEU A 28 -5.00 -3.24 -0.50
CA LEU A 28 -4.14 -2.99 0.65
C LEU A 28 -4.82 -2.02 1.61
N ASP A 29 -4.96 -2.44 2.86
CA ASP A 29 -5.46 -1.59 3.93
C ASP A 29 -4.27 -1.13 4.78
N GLU A 30 -3.97 0.17 4.72
CA GLU A 30 -2.84 0.81 5.41
C GLU A 30 -1.51 0.04 5.31
N PRO A 31 -0.97 -0.19 4.10
CA PRO A 31 0.21 -1.03 3.93
C PRO A 31 1.50 -0.44 4.51
N THR A 32 1.47 0.78 5.02
CA THR A 32 2.59 1.52 5.59
C THR A 32 2.55 1.60 7.12
N ASN A 33 1.51 1.05 7.76
CA ASN A 33 1.32 1.19 9.20
C ASN A 33 2.46 0.49 9.98
N HIS A 34 2.89 1.12 11.08
CA HIS A 34 3.99 0.66 11.94
C HIS A 34 5.37 0.55 11.25
N LEU A 35 5.56 1.19 10.09
CA LEU A 35 6.84 1.26 9.39
C LEU A 35 7.50 2.63 9.57
N ASP A 36 8.83 2.66 9.60
CA ASP A 36 9.56 3.93 9.44
C ASP A 36 9.46 4.43 7.99
N ILE A 37 9.80 5.71 7.78
CA ILE A 37 9.62 6.37 6.48
C ILE A 37 10.34 5.66 5.33
N ALA A 38 11.52 5.08 5.57
CA ALA A 38 12.29 4.41 4.53
C ALA A 38 11.57 3.12 4.08
N HIS A 39 11.11 2.32 5.04
CA HIS A 39 10.38 1.09 4.76
C HIS A 39 8.99 1.35 4.15
N GLN A 40 8.33 2.45 4.50
CA GLN A 40 7.07 2.85 3.85
C GLN A 40 7.26 3.08 2.35
N LEU A 41 8.29 3.86 1.98
CA LEU A 41 8.61 4.17 0.60
C LEU A 41 9.00 2.91 -0.19
N GLU A 42 9.81 2.03 0.41
CA GLU A 42 10.17 0.75 -0.21
C GLU A 42 8.94 -0.13 -0.51
N VAL A 43 8.02 -0.23 0.45
CA VAL A 43 6.80 -1.04 0.30
C VAL A 43 5.90 -0.47 -0.80
N LEU A 44 5.68 0.84 -0.81
CA LEU A 44 4.84 1.49 -1.82
C LEU A 44 5.48 1.41 -3.22
N ALA A 45 6.80 1.58 -3.33
CA ALA A 45 7.52 1.39 -4.59
C ALA A 45 7.38 -0.05 -5.12
N LEU A 46 7.54 -1.06 -4.26
CA LEU A 46 7.39 -2.46 -4.64
C LEU A 46 5.98 -2.77 -5.18
N VAL A 47 4.96 -2.21 -4.54
CA VAL A 47 3.58 -2.38 -4.95
C VAL A 47 3.32 -1.67 -6.29
N ARG A 48 3.83 -0.45 -6.46
CA ARG A 48 3.73 0.33 -7.69
C ARG A 48 4.39 -0.39 -8.89
N ASP A 49 5.55 -0.97 -8.67
CA ASP A 49 6.34 -1.63 -9.72
C ASP A 49 5.86 -3.07 -10.03
N SER A 50 4.85 -3.57 -9.30
CA SER A 50 4.30 -4.92 -9.51
C SER A 50 3.54 -5.10 -10.83
N GLY A 51 3.14 -4.00 -11.49
CA GLY A 51 2.35 -4.03 -12.73
C GLY A 51 0.89 -4.47 -12.54
N LEU A 52 0.43 -4.60 -11.30
CA LEU A 52 -0.95 -4.96 -10.96
C LEU A 52 -1.83 -3.71 -10.81
N THR A 53 -3.15 -3.89 -10.94
CA THR A 53 -4.09 -2.88 -10.43
C THR A 53 -4.07 -2.93 -8.90
N VAL A 54 -3.77 -1.80 -8.27
CA VAL A 54 -3.69 -1.69 -6.81
C VAL A 54 -4.74 -0.71 -6.31
N LEU A 55 -5.51 -1.13 -5.30
CA LEU A 55 -6.35 -0.25 -4.50
C LEU A 55 -5.76 -0.22 -3.08
N THR A 56 -5.26 0.94 -2.66
CA THR A 56 -4.65 1.09 -1.33
C THR A 56 -5.34 2.18 -0.52
N ALA A 57 -5.60 1.92 0.76
CA ALA A 57 -5.96 2.94 1.73
C ALA A 57 -4.69 3.48 2.41
N LEU A 58 -4.53 4.80 2.41
CA LEU A 58 -3.39 5.50 3.02
C LEU A 58 -3.90 6.68 3.84
N HIS A 59 -3.22 6.96 4.95
CA HIS A 59 -3.52 8.12 5.81
C HIS A 59 -2.70 9.37 5.47
N ASP A 60 -1.60 9.21 4.74
CA ASP A 60 -0.74 10.32 4.33
C ASP A 60 -1.01 10.69 2.86
N LEU A 61 -1.52 11.89 2.65
CA LEU A 61 -1.84 12.42 1.32
C LEU A 61 -0.59 12.62 0.46
N ASN A 62 0.57 12.92 1.04
CA ASN A 62 1.82 13.08 0.30
C ASN A 62 2.28 11.72 -0.25
N LEU A 63 2.19 10.66 0.56
CA LEU A 63 2.52 9.31 0.09
C LEU A 63 1.55 8.85 -1.00
N ALA A 64 0.25 9.15 -0.84
CA ALA A 64 -0.74 8.88 -1.88
C ALA A 64 -0.41 9.62 -3.18
N ALA A 65 -0.11 10.91 -3.11
CA ALA A 65 0.24 11.72 -4.27
C ALA A 65 1.55 11.27 -4.97
N LEU A 66 2.50 10.68 -4.24
CA LEU A 66 3.77 10.21 -4.79
C LEU A 66 3.67 8.82 -5.43
N HIS A 67 2.72 7.98 -5.01
CA HIS A 67 2.72 6.55 -5.33
C HIS A 67 1.43 6.02 -5.94
N CYS A 68 0.36 6.81 -5.99
CA CYS A 68 -0.91 6.44 -6.62
C CYS A 68 -1.11 7.21 -7.93
N ASP A 69 -1.69 6.55 -8.93
CA ASP A 69 -2.08 7.21 -10.19
C ASP A 69 -3.40 7.99 -10.07
N LEU A 70 -4.23 7.63 -9.08
CA LEU A 70 -5.51 8.26 -8.77
C LEU A 70 -5.73 8.21 -7.26
N VAL A 71 -6.14 9.34 -6.69
CA VAL A 71 -6.42 9.52 -5.27
C VAL A 71 -7.88 9.91 -5.07
N HIS A 72 -8.56 9.19 -4.19
CA HIS A 72 -9.91 9.53 -3.73
C HIS A 72 -9.87 9.89 -2.24
N VAL A 73 -10.45 11.04 -1.88
CA VAL A 73 -10.64 11.42 -0.48
C VAL A 73 -12.04 11.00 -0.07
N ILE A 74 -12.14 10.25 1.02
CA ILE A 74 -13.40 9.77 1.58
C ILE A 74 -13.67 10.49 2.90
N ASP A 75 -14.89 11.01 3.05
CA ASP A 75 -15.40 11.52 4.32
C ASP A 75 -16.83 11.00 4.53
N SER A 76 -17.13 10.55 5.75
CA SER A 76 -18.45 10.04 6.12
C SER A 76 -19.05 9.01 5.14
N GLY A 77 -18.20 8.12 4.61
CA GLY A 77 -18.57 7.06 3.67
C GLY A 77 -18.85 7.53 2.25
N ARG A 78 -18.48 8.76 1.88
CA ARG A 78 -18.65 9.33 0.53
C ARG A 78 -17.31 9.83 -0.01
N ILE A 79 -17.11 9.69 -1.32
CA ILE A 79 -15.98 10.33 -2.00
C ILE A 79 -16.27 11.82 -2.08
N VAL A 80 -15.45 12.63 -1.43
CA VAL A 80 -15.58 14.10 -1.38
C VAL A 80 -14.62 14.81 -2.33
N ALA A 81 -13.54 14.16 -2.74
CA ALA A 81 -12.63 14.65 -3.76
C ALA A 81 -11.99 13.50 -4.56
N SER A 82 -11.53 13.79 -5.77
CA SER A 82 -10.83 12.84 -6.64
C SER A 82 -9.83 13.59 -7.52
N GLY A 83 -8.63 13.05 -7.70
CA GLY A 83 -7.59 13.65 -8.51
C GLY A 83 -6.49 12.66 -8.88
N ALA A 84 -5.75 12.97 -9.94
CA ALA A 84 -4.55 12.25 -10.36
C ALA A 84 -3.31 13.04 -9.93
#